data_AF-A0A7X4EJ71-F1
#
_entry.id   AF-A0A7X4EJ71-F1
#
_cell.length_a   1.000
_cell.length_b   1.000
_cell.length_c   1.000
_cell.angle_alpha   90.00
_cell.angle_beta   90.00
_cell.angle_gamma   90.00
#
_symmetry.space_group_name_H-M   'P 1'
#
loop_
_entity.id
_entity.type
_entity.pdbx_description
1 polymer ?
#
loop_
_entity_poly.entity_id
_entity_poly.type
_entity_poly.pdbx_seq_one_letter_code
_entity_poly.pdbx_strand_id
1 'polypeptide(L)'
;MVVVAPTATPPDEMVAIVRDATAAVGQAVRSAGMLFSTIGVSDDWSVERGLDLLNSFGHFDEVIVGRNWFNSGIMMFISDLEGPPVVPQIVVIRQRKTRSDSRVVPWTHGPIEELARAAGLAEMSNWAAQGFAIEPDGFSADP
;
A
#
# COMPACT_ATOMS: atom_id res chain seq x y z
N MET A 1 -2.16 3.52 -0.38
CA MET A 1 -2.21 2.12 0.07
C MET A 1 -1.23 1.32 -0.77
N VAL A 2 -0.42 0.50 -0.13
CA VAL A 2 0.59 -0.33 -0.78
C VAL A 2 0.17 -1.78 -0.62
N VAL A 3 0.22 -2.55 -1.70
CA VAL A 3 -0.03 -3.98 -1.71
C VAL A 3 1.24 -4.66 -2.15
N VAL A 4 1.81 -5.49 -1.30
CA VAL A 4 2.93 -6.36 -1.65
C VAL A 4 2.38 -7.75 -2.00
N ALA A 5 2.53 -8.12 -3.26
CA ALA A 5 1.99 -9.35 -3.84
C ALA A 5 2.65 -10.61 -3.26
N PRO A 6 1.94 -11.75 -3.25
CA PRO A 6 2.53 -13.05 -2.91
C PRO A 6 3.47 -13.54 -4.03
N THR A 7 4.26 -14.57 -3.74
CA THR A 7 5.17 -15.21 -4.72
C THR A 7 4.49 -16.27 -5.60
N ALA A 8 3.25 -16.63 -5.29
CA ALA A 8 2.44 -17.60 -6.01
C ALA A 8 1.05 -17.02 -6.29
N THR A 9 0.28 -17.67 -7.17
CA THR A 9 -1.08 -17.25 -7.49
C THR A 9 -1.90 -17.02 -6.21
N PRO A 10 -2.44 -15.80 -5.99
CA PRO A 10 -3.20 -15.51 -4.79
C PRO A 10 -4.51 -16.30 -4.76
N PRO A 11 -4.96 -16.76 -3.58
CA PRO A 11 -6.30 -17.33 -3.44
C PRO A 11 -7.38 -16.25 -3.63
N ASP A 12 -8.56 -16.65 -4.10
CA ASP A 12 -9.68 -15.74 -4.39
C ASP A 12 -10.07 -14.86 -3.17
N GLU A 13 -9.99 -15.42 -1.96
CA GLU A 13 -10.24 -14.69 -0.72
C GLU A 13 -9.31 -13.47 -0.58
N MET A 14 -8.01 -13.65 -0.87
CA MET A 14 -7.03 -12.57 -0.78
C MET A 14 -7.30 -11.49 -1.83
N VAL A 15 -7.67 -11.90 -3.04
CA VAL A 15 -8.05 -10.99 -4.12
C VAL A 15 -9.26 -10.15 -3.70
N ALA A 16 -10.28 -10.79 -3.13
CA ALA A 16 -11.45 -10.09 -2.60
C ALA A 16 -11.08 -9.11 -1.48
N ILE A 17 -10.25 -9.54 -0.52
CA ILE A 17 -9.82 -8.68 0.59
C ILE A 17 -9.07 -7.45 0.09
N VAL A 18 -8.10 -7.59 -0.82
CA VAL A 18 -7.34 -6.44 -1.34
C VAL A 18 -8.25 -5.46 -2.09
N ARG A 19 -9.18 -5.98 -2.90
CA ARG A 19 -10.16 -5.15 -3.62
C ARG A 19 -11.07 -4.38 -2.65
N ASP A 20 -11.59 -5.07 -1.65
CA ASP A 20 -12.53 -4.50 -0.69
C ASP A 20 -11.82 -3.49 0.24
N ALA A 21 -10.56 -3.78 0.64
CA ALA A 21 -9.70 -2.84 1.36
C ALA A 21 -9.43 -1.57 0.54
N THR A 22 -9.11 -1.72 -0.76
CA THR A 22 -8.90 -0.58 -1.66
C THR A 22 -10.12 0.33 -1.70
N ALA A 23 -11.31 -0.25 -1.82
CA ALA A 23 -12.57 0.48 -1.87
C ALA A 23 -12.87 1.18 -0.53
N ALA A 24 -12.76 0.44 0.59
CA ALA A 24 -13.08 0.95 1.93
C ALA A 24 -12.12 2.06 2.37
N VAL A 25 -10.81 1.83 2.28
CA VAL A 25 -9.79 2.84 2.63
C VAL A 25 -9.89 4.04 1.69
N GLY A 26 -10.07 3.80 0.39
CA GLY A 26 -10.25 4.88 -0.58
C GLY A 26 -11.48 5.74 -0.29
N GLN A 27 -12.60 5.15 0.15
CA GLN A 27 -13.79 5.89 0.55
C GLN A 27 -13.55 6.68 1.84
N ALA A 28 -12.90 6.09 2.85
CA ALA A 28 -12.60 6.74 4.12
C ALA A 28 -11.69 7.97 3.93
N VAL A 29 -10.60 7.81 3.17
CA VAL A 29 -9.62 8.88 2.90
C VAL A 29 -10.25 10.02 2.08
N ARG A 30 -11.07 9.71 1.06
CA ARG A 30 -11.75 10.74 0.27
C ARG A 30 -12.81 11.49 1.08
N SER A 31 -13.54 10.79 1.97
CA SER A 31 -14.52 11.42 2.87
C SER A 31 -13.85 12.40 3.84
N ALA A 32 -12.58 12.18 4.18
CA ALA A 32 -11.76 13.08 4.97
C ALA A 32 -11.01 14.15 4.14
N GLY A 33 -11.36 14.33 2.85
CA GLY A 33 -10.83 15.41 2.02
C GLY A 33 -9.39 15.22 1.53
N MET A 34 -8.86 14.00 1.60
CA MET A 34 -7.51 13.69 1.15
C MET A 34 -7.48 12.95 -0.19
N LEU A 35 -6.29 12.93 -0.80
CA LEU A 35 -6.01 12.13 -1.98
C LEU A 35 -5.70 10.68 -1.57
N PHE A 36 -6.16 9.75 -2.39
CA PHE A 36 -5.90 8.33 -2.23
C PHE A 36 -5.21 7.80 -3.49
N SER A 37 -4.17 6.99 -3.31
CA SER A 37 -3.49 6.27 -4.40
C SER A 37 -3.13 4.85 -3.98
N THR A 38 -2.97 3.96 -4.94
CA THR A 38 -2.58 2.56 -4.76
C THR A 38 -1.25 2.24 -5.42
N ILE A 39 -0.41 1.49 -4.72
CA ILE A 39 0.91 1.04 -5.21
C ILE A 39 0.96 -0.48 -5.12
N GLY A 40 1.19 -1.15 -6.24
CA GLY A 40 1.46 -2.58 -6.31
C GLY A 40 2.96 -2.84 -6.25
N VAL A 41 3.42 -3.66 -5.32
CA VAL A 41 4.83 -4.07 -5.20
C VAL A 41 4.90 -5.58 -5.32
N SER A 42 5.83 -6.10 -6.10
CA SER A 42 6.12 -7.53 -6.13
C SER A 42 7.59 -7.78 -5.83
N ASP A 43 7.86 -8.78 -5.00
CA ASP A 43 9.21 -9.28 -4.72
C ASP A 43 9.65 -10.35 -5.73
N ASP A 44 8.94 -10.55 -6.85
CA ASP A 44 9.36 -11.53 -7.85
C ASP A 44 10.66 -11.07 -8.56
N TRP A 45 11.51 -12.04 -8.91
CA TRP A 45 12.71 -11.78 -9.70
C TRP A 45 12.37 -11.49 -11.17
N SER A 46 11.29 -12.09 -11.69
CA SER A 46 10.77 -11.83 -13.04
C SER A 46 9.78 -10.68 -12.99
N VAL A 47 10.01 -9.69 -13.86
CA VAL A 47 9.12 -8.54 -14.01
C VAL A 47 7.75 -8.99 -14.51
N GLU A 48 7.73 -9.88 -15.51
CA GLU A 48 6.51 -10.40 -16.12
C GLU A 48 5.65 -11.14 -15.09
N ARG A 49 6.25 -12.06 -14.34
CA ARG A 49 5.54 -12.83 -13.31
C ARG A 49 5.00 -11.93 -12.20
N GLY A 50 5.78 -10.97 -11.72
CA GLY A 50 5.32 -10.05 -10.68
C GLY A 50 4.18 -9.14 -11.15
N LEU A 51 4.19 -8.72 -12.42
CA LEU A 51 3.07 -8.00 -13.03
C LEU A 51 1.80 -8.86 -13.13
N ASP A 52 1.91 -10.12 -13.54
CA ASP A 52 0.78 -11.05 -13.60
C ASP A 52 0.14 -11.28 -12.23
N LEU A 53 0.97 -11.43 -11.20
CA LEU A 53 0.52 -11.56 -9.81
C LEU A 53 -0.21 -10.30 -9.33
N LEU A 54 0.32 -9.11 -9.62
CA LEU A 54 -0.32 -7.84 -9.25
C LEU A 54 -1.64 -7.62 -10.02
N ASN A 55 -1.72 -7.98 -11.30
CA ASN A 55 -2.94 -7.89 -12.10
C ASN A 55 -4.11 -8.67 -11.49
N SER A 56 -3.83 -9.70 -10.69
CA SER A 56 -4.86 -10.48 -10.00
C SER A 56 -5.64 -9.64 -8.97
N PHE A 57 -5.05 -8.55 -8.46
CA PHE A 57 -5.68 -7.66 -7.48
C PHE A 57 -6.40 -6.46 -8.10
N GLY A 58 -6.31 -6.29 -9.43
CA GLY A 58 -6.89 -5.17 -10.16
C GLY A 58 -5.89 -4.06 -10.47
N HIS A 59 -6.40 -2.82 -10.56
CA HIS A 59 -5.60 -1.68 -11.01
C HIS A 59 -4.84 -1.01 -9.86
N PHE A 60 -3.59 -0.64 -10.14
CA PHE A 60 -2.74 0.17 -9.27
C PHE A 60 -2.34 1.46 -9.98
N ASP A 61 -2.27 2.58 -9.25
CA ASP A 61 -1.79 3.86 -9.79
C ASP A 61 -0.28 3.81 -10.07
N GLU A 62 0.47 3.01 -9.29
CA GLU A 62 1.90 2.76 -9.46
C GLU A 62 2.21 1.27 -9.26
N VAL A 63 3.19 0.75 -10.00
CA VAL A 63 3.63 -0.63 -9.89
C VAL A 63 5.16 -0.71 -9.84
N ILE A 64 5.69 -1.47 -8.88
CA ILE A 64 7.12 -1.70 -8.65
C ILE A 64 7.39 -3.22 -8.65
N VAL A 65 8.17 -3.70 -9.61
CA VAL A 65 8.47 -5.14 -9.77
C VAL A 65 9.95 -5.34 -10.14
N GLY A 66 10.46 -6.53 -9.85
CA GLY A 66 11.84 -6.94 -10.12
C GLY A 66 12.73 -6.68 -8.91
N ARG A 67 14.00 -7.07 -9.02
CA ARG A 67 15.03 -6.94 -7.95
C ARG A 67 14.66 -7.56 -6.59
N ASN A 68 13.55 -8.31 -6.50
CA ASN A 68 13.12 -9.05 -5.32
C ASN A 68 13.14 -8.17 -4.04
N TRP A 69 13.69 -8.65 -2.92
CA TRP A 69 13.77 -7.90 -1.66
C TRP A 69 14.62 -6.60 -1.74
N PHE A 70 15.22 -6.30 -2.88
CA PHE A 70 16.07 -5.12 -3.12
C PHE A 70 15.45 -4.07 -4.07
N ASN A 71 14.16 -4.17 -4.40
CA ASN A 71 13.48 -3.07 -5.09
C ASN A 71 13.09 -1.95 -4.12
N SER A 72 12.91 -0.76 -4.68
CA SER A 72 12.61 0.45 -3.93
C SER A 72 11.31 0.35 -3.13
N GLY A 73 10.31 -0.38 -3.63
CA GLY A 73 9.04 -0.57 -2.92
C GLY A 73 9.21 -1.40 -1.65
N ILE A 74 9.93 -2.53 -1.75
CA ILE A 74 10.22 -3.39 -0.60
C ILE A 74 11.08 -2.65 0.44
N MET A 75 12.15 -1.99 -0.01
CA MET A 75 13.02 -1.23 0.90
C MET A 75 12.22 -0.14 1.62
N MET A 76 11.43 0.65 0.89
CA MET A 76 10.70 1.78 1.45
C MET A 76 9.53 1.36 2.35
N PHE A 77 8.73 0.36 1.96
CA PHE A 77 7.47 0.06 2.65
C PHE A 77 7.55 -1.13 3.60
N ILE A 78 8.61 -1.93 3.52
CA ILE A 78 8.85 -3.04 4.43
C ILE A 78 10.05 -2.75 5.32
N SER A 79 11.24 -2.57 4.74
CA SER A 79 12.47 -2.43 5.53
C SER A 79 12.55 -1.11 6.30
N ASP A 80 12.34 0.03 5.64
CA ASP A 80 12.48 1.35 6.24
C ASP A 80 11.35 1.69 7.22
N LEU A 81 10.19 1.04 7.06
CA LEU A 81 9.07 1.10 8.01
C LEU A 81 9.14 0.02 9.10
N GLU A 82 10.25 -0.73 9.17
CA GLU A 82 10.48 -1.80 10.16
C GLU A 82 9.38 -2.88 10.16
N GLY A 83 8.70 -3.06 9.03
CA GLY A 83 7.68 -4.08 8.84
C GLY A 83 8.26 -5.50 8.77
N PRO A 84 7.46 -6.54 9.05
CA PRO A 84 7.91 -7.92 8.93
C PRO A 84 8.29 -8.25 7.47
N PRO A 85 9.41 -8.96 7.24
CA PRO A 85 9.87 -9.36 5.91
C PRO A 85 9.07 -10.56 5.38
N VAL A 86 7.76 -10.37 5.24
CA VAL A 86 6.80 -11.38 4.80
C VAL A 86 5.99 -10.87 3.62
N VAL A 87 5.63 -11.75 2.70
CA VAL A 87 4.68 -11.47 1.63
C VAL A 87 3.60 -12.54 1.62
N PRO A 88 2.36 -12.21 1.26
CA PRO A 88 1.86 -10.88 0.86
C PRO A 88 1.58 -9.97 2.06
N GLN A 89 1.45 -8.68 1.84
CA GLN A 89 1.00 -7.73 2.87
C GLN A 89 0.31 -6.49 2.29
N ILE A 90 -0.61 -5.89 3.04
CA ILE A 90 -1.21 -4.59 2.73
C ILE A 90 -0.68 -3.58 3.77
N VAL A 91 -0.24 -2.41 3.31
CA VAL A 91 0.21 -1.31 4.15
C VAL A 91 -0.56 -0.04 3.78
N VAL A 92 -1.18 0.62 4.75
CA VAL A 92 -1.77 1.94 4.56
C VAL A 92 -0.81 2.95 5.14
N ILE A 93 -0.37 3.89 4.31
CA ILE A 93 0.52 4.97 4.72
C ILE A 93 -0.10 6.33 4.44
N ARG A 94 0.32 7.33 5.23
CA ARG A 94 0.08 8.75 4.99
C ARG A 94 1.40 9.42 4.67
N GLN A 95 1.39 10.29 3.66
CA GLN A 95 2.51 11.18 3.37
C GLN A 95 1.99 12.56 3.02
N ARG A 96 2.42 13.58 3.77
CA ARG A 96 2.09 14.96 3.46
C ARG A 96 2.93 15.43 2.27
N LYS A 97 2.28 16.04 1.27
CA LYS A 97 2.99 16.72 0.18
C LYS A 97 2.72 18.22 0.30
N THR A 98 3.79 19.00 0.40
CA THR A 98 3.69 20.47 0.47
C THR A 98 4.17 21.04 -0.84
N ARG A 99 3.38 21.94 -1.43
CA ARG A 99 3.80 22.66 -2.62
C ARG A 99 4.94 23.61 -2.24
N SER A 100 6.02 23.58 -3.01
CA SER A 100 7.12 24.53 -2.84
C SER A 100 7.04 25.64 -3.89
N ASP A 101 7.70 26.78 -3.61
CA ASP A 101 7.85 27.87 -4.58
C ASP A 101 8.89 27.57 -5.68
N SER A 102 9.60 26.44 -5.58
CA SER A 102 10.55 26.01 -6.59
C SER A 102 9.84 25.53 -7.86
N ARG A 103 10.25 26.09 -9.01
CA ARG A 103 9.82 25.58 -10.32
C ARG A 103 10.46 24.25 -10.71
N VAL A 104 11.55 23.86 -10.03
CA VAL A 104 12.30 22.62 -10.33
C VAL A 104 11.82 21.47 -9.45
N VAL A 105 11.53 21.74 -8.18
CA VAL A 105 11.04 20.75 -7.20
C VAL A 105 9.71 21.25 -6.64
N PRO A 106 8.61 21.13 -7.40
CA PRO A 106 7.34 21.77 -7.03
C PRO A 106 6.68 21.16 -5.78
N TRP A 107 7.16 20.01 -5.32
CA TRP A 107 6.63 19.29 -4.18
C TRP A 107 7.74 18.87 -3.24
N THR A 108 7.55 19.11 -1.95
CA THR A 108 8.34 18.48 -0.88
C THR A 108 7.49 17.40 -0.22
N HIS A 109 8.17 16.34 0.23
CA HIS A 109 7.55 15.19 0.88
C HIS A 109 7.85 15.25 2.36
N GLY A 110 6.80 15.18 3.19
CA GLY A 110 6.93 14.92 4.62
C GLY A 110 7.30 13.46 4.90
N PRO A 111 7.46 13.09 6.18
CA PRO A 111 7.70 11.71 6.57
C PRO A 111 6.53 10.81 6.12
N ILE A 112 6.84 9.53 5.93
CA ILE A 112 5.84 8.49 5.74
C ILE A 112 5.40 8.03 7.11
N GLU A 113 4.10 8.02 7.34
CA GLU A 113 3.48 7.48 8.55
C GLU A 113 2.68 6.24 8.20
N GLU A 114 2.92 5.13 8.88
CA GLU A 114 2.10 3.93 8.76
C GLU A 114 0.82 4.08 9.58
N LEU A 115 -0.33 3.88 8.94
CA LEU A 115 -1.65 3.95 9.58
C LEU A 115 -2.23 2.56 9.88
N ALA A 116 -1.86 1.56 9.08
CA ALA A 116 -2.28 0.19 9.24
C ALA A 116 -1.39 -0.75 8.44
N ARG A 117 -1.27 -2.00 8.90
CA ARG A 117 -0.61 -3.09 8.18
C ARG A 117 -1.33 -4.39 8.45
N ALA A 118 -1.45 -5.22 7.41
CA ALA A 118 -1.96 -6.58 7.50
C ALA A 118 -1.05 -7.52 6.71
N ALA A 119 -0.31 -8.37 7.41
CA ALA A 119 0.69 -9.25 6.84
C ALA A 119 0.19 -10.70 6.73
N GLY A 120 0.16 -11.22 5.51
CA GLY A 120 -0.38 -12.55 5.20
C GLY A 120 -1.90 -12.62 5.26
N LEU A 121 -2.45 -13.73 4.76
CA LEU A 121 -3.90 -13.90 4.62
C LEU A 121 -4.64 -13.82 5.96
N ALA A 122 -4.09 -14.41 7.03
CA ALA A 122 -4.76 -14.42 8.33
C ALA A 122 -4.98 -13.00 8.90
N GLU A 123 -3.97 -12.14 8.86
CA GLU A 123 -4.11 -10.75 9.32
C GLU A 123 -4.98 -9.93 8.38
N MET A 124 -4.89 -10.16 7.07
CA MET A 124 -5.78 -9.53 6.08
C MET A 124 -7.25 -9.87 6.34
N SER A 125 -7.58 -11.14 6.60
CA SER A 125 -8.95 -11.56 6.93
C SER A 125 -9.40 -10.97 8.27
N ASN A 126 -8.52 -10.90 9.27
CA ASN A 126 -8.83 -10.26 10.55
C ASN A 126 -9.11 -8.76 10.41
N TRP A 127 -8.35 -8.06 9.57
CA TRP A 127 -8.56 -6.64 9.29
C TRP A 127 -9.84 -6.40 8.47
N ALA A 128 -10.14 -7.28 7.52
CA ALA A 128 -11.40 -7.27 6.78
C ALA A 128 -12.62 -7.45 7.70
N ALA A 129 -12.54 -8.37 8.68
CA ALA A 129 -13.59 -8.56 9.68
C ALA A 129 -13.84 -7.31 10.57
N GLN A 130 -12.85 -6.42 10.67
CA GLN A 130 -12.92 -5.15 11.37
C GLN A 130 -13.33 -3.98 10.45
N GLY A 131 -13.70 -4.27 9.19
CA GLY A 131 -14.11 -3.26 8.22
C GLY A 131 -12.98 -2.37 7.72
N PHE A 132 -11.74 -2.87 7.74
CA PHE A 132 -10.54 -2.14 7.28
C PHE A 132 -10.28 -0.84 8.07
N ALA A 133 -10.54 -0.87 9.37
CA ALA A 133 -10.30 0.29 10.24
C ALA A 133 -8.83 0.77 10.12
N ILE A 134 -8.66 2.08 9.94
CA ILE A 134 -7.37 2.77 9.94
C ILE A 134 -7.42 3.79 11.08
N GLU A 135 -6.34 3.92 11.85
CA GLU A 135 -6.37 4.78 13.04
C GLU A 135 -6.59 6.27 12.66
N PRO A 136 -7.63 6.92 13.22
CA PRO A 136 -8.11 8.23 12.77
C PRO A 136 -7.33 9.44 13.32
N ASP A 137 -6.48 9.27 14.33
CA ASP A 137 -5.67 10.37 14.89
C ASP A 137 -4.72 11.00 13.83
N GLY A 138 -4.57 10.32 12.69
CA GLY A 138 -3.82 10.79 11.53
C GLY A 138 -4.57 11.68 10.53
N PHE A 139 -5.88 11.94 10.74
CA PHE A 139 -6.69 12.72 9.81
C PHE A 139 -7.22 14.03 10.39
N SER A 140 -6.82 14.40 11.61
CA SER A 140 -7.04 15.76 12.08
C SER A 140 -6.22 16.69 11.17
N ALA A 141 -6.93 17.52 10.41
CA ALA A 141 -6.34 18.74 9.92
C ALA A 141 -6.06 19.59 11.16
N ASP A 142 -4.84 19.52 11.69
CA ASP A 142 -4.38 20.58 12.58
C ASP A 142 -4.55 21.91 11.81
N PRO A 143 -5.20 22.91 12.42
CA PRO A 143 -5.72 24.10 11.73
C PRO A 143 -4.66 24.95 11.02
#